data_AF-A0A9N7LMJ5-F1
#
_entry.id   AF-A0A9N7LMJ5-F1
#
_cell.length_a   1.000
_cell.length_b   1.000
_cell.length_c   1.000
_cell.angle_alpha   90.00
_cell.angle_beta   90.00
_cell.angle_gamma   90.00
#
_symmetry.space_group_name_H-M   'P 1'
#
loop_
_entity.id
_entity.type
_entity.pdbx_description
1 polymer ?
#
loop_
_entity_poly.entity_id
_entity_poly.type
_entity_poly.pdbx_seq_one_letter_code
_entity_poly.pdbx_strand_id
1 'polypeptide(L)'
;MALLAIAVLATAAGMRGYAGFATWAATAPDDVLAQLGVRFRRPSEKTFRAVLSRLDPADLNARMGSYFTAHVASSDPSGLVPIALDGKMLRGALRAKATATHLVSVFAHRARLVLGQLAVAEKSNEIPCVRALLTLLPGSLRWLVTVDAMHTQVVTAKLICATLKSHYLMIVKSNQAKIFARITAPPWAEVPTAATDDSRGHGRVETRALQIITAARGIGFPYAKQIIRITRERLITATDQRSVEVVYAICSLPFEHARPTAIMAWMRQHWGIENSLHWIRDVTFDEDRQRAHTGNGAQVLATLRNTAINLHRLNGADNIAEACRITALTANRRLDLLNPQFPSSQAC
;
A
#
# COMPACT_ATOMS: atom_id res chain seq x y z
N MET A 1 -3.92 -22.52 -13.35
CA MET A 1 -4.83 -21.34 -13.35
C MET A 1 -6.04 -21.53 -12.46
N ALA A 2 -6.88 -22.58 -12.64
CA ALA A 2 -8.10 -22.82 -11.85
C ALA A 2 -7.93 -22.69 -10.31
N LEU A 3 -6.89 -23.32 -9.73
CA LEU A 3 -6.63 -23.24 -8.29
C LEU A 3 -6.34 -21.81 -7.80
N LEU A 4 -5.62 -21.02 -8.59
CA LEU A 4 -5.29 -19.65 -8.21
C LEU A 4 -6.53 -18.75 -8.29
N ALA A 5 -7.35 -18.93 -9.34
CA ALA A 5 -8.61 -18.21 -9.49
C ALA A 5 -9.58 -18.52 -8.34
N ILE A 6 -9.70 -19.80 -7.95
CA ILE A 6 -10.47 -20.21 -6.77
C ILE A 6 -9.90 -19.58 -5.50
N ALA A 7 -8.58 -19.60 -5.30
CA ALA A 7 -7.97 -19.01 -4.11
C ALA A 7 -8.22 -17.49 -4.03
N VAL A 8 -8.17 -16.78 -5.15
CA VAL A 8 -8.50 -15.35 -5.23
C VAL A 8 -9.97 -15.11 -4.91
N LEU A 9 -10.90 -15.82 -5.55
CA LEU A 9 -12.34 -15.65 -5.31
C LEU A 9 -12.77 -16.07 -3.90
N ALA A 10 -12.21 -17.16 -3.38
CA ALA A 10 -12.44 -17.58 -2.00
C ALA A 10 -11.91 -16.52 -1.03
N THR A 11 -10.72 -15.97 -1.29
CA THR A 11 -10.20 -14.84 -0.49
C THR A 11 -11.11 -13.62 -0.61
N ALA A 12 -11.58 -13.28 -1.80
CA ALA A 12 -12.54 -12.20 -2.04
C ALA A 12 -13.89 -12.44 -1.35
N ALA A 13 -14.27 -13.70 -1.08
CA ALA A 13 -15.40 -14.09 -0.25
C ALA A 13 -15.10 -14.12 1.26
N GLY A 14 -13.91 -13.66 1.69
CA GLY A 14 -13.51 -13.63 3.09
C GLY A 14 -12.90 -14.93 3.63
N MET A 15 -12.65 -15.93 2.79
CA MET A 15 -11.99 -17.18 3.23
C MET A 15 -10.51 -16.93 3.52
N ARG A 16 -10.04 -17.42 4.67
CA ARG A 16 -8.76 -16.98 5.27
C ARG A 16 -7.57 -17.92 5.06
N GLY A 17 -7.71 -18.97 4.27
CA GLY A 17 -6.62 -19.94 4.07
C GLY A 17 -7.07 -21.22 3.38
N TYR A 18 -6.17 -22.20 3.31
CA TYR A 18 -6.34 -23.40 2.48
C TYR A 18 -7.61 -24.21 2.79
N ALA A 19 -7.97 -24.35 4.07
CA ALA A 19 -9.22 -25.01 4.48
C ALA A 19 -10.43 -24.25 3.96
N GLY A 20 -10.42 -22.92 4.08
CA GLY A 20 -11.48 -22.07 3.54
C GLY A 20 -11.57 -22.11 2.02
N PHE A 21 -10.45 -22.18 1.31
CA PHE A 21 -10.45 -22.34 -0.16
C PHE A 21 -11.08 -23.67 -0.57
N ALA A 22 -10.78 -24.75 0.16
CA ALA A 22 -11.39 -26.05 -0.07
C ALA A 22 -12.89 -26.04 0.23
N THR A 23 -13.33 -25.42 1.33
CA THR A 23 -14.76 -25.26 1.65
C THR A 23 -15.50 -24.45 0.59
N TRP A 24 -14.90 -23.35 0.12
CA TRP A 24 -15.47 -22.55 -0.97
C TRP A 24 -15.61 -23.39 -2.24
N ALA A 25 -14.56 -24.15 -2.62
CA ALA A 25 -14.61 -25.02 -3.79
C ALA A 25 -15.62 -26.17 -3.63
N ALA A 26 -15.76 -26.72 -2.42
CA ALA A 26 -16.70 -27.80 -2.11
C ALA A 26 -18.17 -27.33 -2.15
N THR A 27 -18.42 -26.05 -1.96
CA THR A 27 -19.78 -25.45 -1.92
C THR A 27 -20.08 -24.55 -3.12
N ALA A 28 -19.14 -24.39 -4.06
CA ALA A 28 -19.38 -23.67 -5.30
C ALA A 28 -20.30 -24.48 -6.23
N PRO A 29 -21.23 -23.82 -6.95
CA PRO A 29 -21.99 -24.46 -8.03
C PRO A 29 -21.09 -25.07 -9.11
N ASP A 30 -21.53 -26.15 -9.75
CA ASP A 30 -20.73 -26.85 -10.78
C ASP A 30 -20.47 -25.98 -12.02
N ASP A 31 -21.42 -25.11 -12.39
CA ASP A 31 -21.27 -24.15 -13.48
C ASP A 31 -20.19 -23.09 -13.17
N VAL A 32 -20.13 -22.61 -11.93
CA VAL A 32 -19.06 -21.70 -11.47
C VAL A 32 -17.71 -22.38 -11.55
N LEU A 33 -17.61 -23.63 -11.08
CA LEU A 33 -16.38 -24.41 -11.14
C LEU A 33 -15.96 -24.73 -12.58
N ALA A 34 -16.91 -25.04 -13.45
CA ALA A 34 -16.65 -25.29 -14.86
C ALA A 34 -16.09 -24.05 -15.57
N GLN A 35 -16.64 -22.86 -15.29
CA GLN A 35 -16.11 -21.58 -15.79
C GLN A 35 -14.69 -21.30 -15.32
N LEU A 36 -14.33 -21.73 -14.11
CA LEU A 36 -12.96 -21.66 -13.57
C LEU A 36 -12.03 -22.76 -14.11
N GLY A 37 -12.54 -23.68 -14.93
CA GLY A 37 -11.80 -24.78 -15.53
C GLY A 37 -11.69 -26.03 -14.66
N VAL A 38 -12.50 -26.18 -13.60
CA VAL A 38 -12.60 -27.40 -12.80
C VAL A 38 -13.67 -28.31 -13.42
N ARG A 39 -13.23 -29.44 -14.00
CA ARG A 39 -14.14 -30.35 -14.74
C ARG A 39 -14.53 -31.63 -14.00
N PHE A 40 -13.69 -32.11 -13.09
CA PHE A 40 -13.86 -33.46 -12.53
C PHE A 40 -13.81 -33.47 -11.01
N ARG A 41 -12.68 -33.09 -10.42
CA ARG A 41 -12.47 -33.21 -8.98
C ARG A 41 -12.31 -31.83 -8.34
N ARG A 42 -13.18 -31.56 -7.36
CA ARG A 42 -13.08 -30.37 -6.52
C ARG A 42 -11.77 -30.41 -5.73
N PRO A 43 -10.98 -29.33 -5.71
CA PRO A 43 -9.68 -29.31 -5.05
C PRO A 43 -9.82 -29.38 -3.53
N SER A 44 -9.00 -30.23 -2.91
CA SER A 44 -8.94 -30.38 -1.46
C SER A 44 -7.99 -29.36 -0.81
N GLU A 45 -8.09 -29.21 0.51
CA GLU A 45 -7.17 -28.37 1.30
C GLU A 45 -5.70 -28.78 1.07
N LYS A 46 -5.42 -30.10 1.02
CA LYS A 46 -4.09 -30.64 0.70
C LYS A 46 -3.60 -30.19 -0.68
N THR A 47 -4.50 -30.10 -1.67
CA THR A 47 -4.17 -29.64 -3.03
C THR A 47 -3.76 -28.18 -3.03
N PHE A 48 -4.56 -27.30 -2.38
CA PHE A 48 -4.22 -25.89 -2.25
C PHE A 48 -2.91 -25.69 -1.51
N ARG A 49 -2.72 -26.37 -0.38
CA ARG A 49 -1.48 -26.29 0.39
C ARG A 49 -0.27 -26.71 -0.43
N ALA A 50 -0.33 -27.85 -1.12
CA ALA A 50 0.79 -28.39 -1.89
C ALA A 50 1.19 -27.48 -3.06
N VAL A 51 0.22 -26.90 -3.76
CA VAL A 51 0.49 -26.03 -4.92
C VAL A 51 0.89 -24.63 -4.49
N LEU A 52 0.09 -23.97 -3.64
CA LEU A 52 0.29 -22.57 -3.29
C LEU A 52 1.56 -22.35 -2.45
N SER A 53 1.96 -23.30 -1.60
CA SER A 53 3.20 -23.18 -0.82
C SER A 53 4.48 -23.31 -1.65
N ARG A 54 4.38 -23.76 -2.91
CA ARG A 54 5.49 -23.94 -3.85
C ARG A 54 5.59 -22.82 -4.89
N LEU A 55 4.59 -21.94 -4.97
CA LEU A 55 4.68 -20.78 -5.86
C LEU A 55 5.82 -19.87 -5.41
N ASP A 56 6.51 -19.28 -6.39
CA ASP A 56 7.44 -18.19 -6.14
C ASP A 56 6.64 -16.93 -5.77
N PRO A 57 6.77 -16.39 -4.55
CA PRO A 57 6.08 -15.18 -4.14
C PRO A 57 6.47 -13.97 -4.96
N ALA A 58 7.73 -13.88 -5.42
CA ALA A 58 8.20 -12.74 -6.19
C ALA A 58 7.54 -12.71 -7.57
N ASP A 59 7.52 -13.84 -8.28
CA ASP A 59 6.83 -13.96 -9.58
C ASP A 59 5.32 -13.72 -9.44
N LEU A 60 4.68 -14.29 -8.40
CA LEU A 60 3.25 -14.05 -8.15
C LEU A 60 2.95 -12.57 -7.89
N ASN A 61 3.76 -11.90 -7.05
CA ASN A 61 3.61 -10.46 -6.79
C ASN A 61 3.87 -9.63 -8.04
N ALA A 62 4.87 -9.98 -8.86
CA ALA A 62 5.17 -9.27 -10.10
C ALA A 62 4.02 -9.34 -11.10
N ARG A 63 3.42 -10.53 -11.28
CA ARG A 63 2.28 -10.73 -12.20
C ARG A 63 1.03 -9.99 -11.74
N MET A 64 0.65 -10.14 -10.47
CA MET A 64 -0.50 -9.44 -9.90
C MET A 64 -0.25 -7.92 -9.88
N GLY A 65 0.95 -7.51 -9.51
CA GLY A 65 1.37 -6.12 -9.47
C GLY A 65 1.29 -5.44 -10.83
N SER A 66 1.87 -6.05 -11.87
CA SER A 66 1.82 -5.52 -13.24
C SER A 66 0.40 -5.28 -13.73
N TYR A 67 -0.55 -6.16 -13.39
CA TYR A 67 -1.96 -6.01 -13.73
C TYR A 67 -2.57 -4.75 -13.08
N PHE A 68 -2.35 -4.54 -11.78
CA PHE A 68 -2.88 -3.37 -11.07
C PHE A 68 -2.13 -2.08 -11.43
N THR A 69 -0.84 -2.16 -11.74
CA THR A 69 -0.08 -1.02 -12.25
C THR A 69 -0.63 -0.55 -13.59
N ALA A 70 -1.00 -1.45 -14.50
CA ALA A 70 -1.65 -1.08 -15.76
C ALA A 70 -2.99 -0.34 -15.53
N HIS A 71 -3.80 -0.77 -14.54
CA HIS A 71 -5.04 -0.08 -14.18
C HIS A 71 -4.80 1.32 -13.62
N VAL A 72 -3.77 1.50 -12.80
CA VAL A 72 -3.41 2.83 -12.28
C VAL A 72 -2.88 3.71 -13.41
N ALA A 73 -2.06 3.17 -14.31
CA ALA A 73 -1.51 3.87 -15.45
C ALA A 73 -2.61 4.43 -16.39
N SER A 74 -3.66 3.64 -16.65
CA SER A 74 -4.77 4.06 -17.52
C SER A 74 -5.68 5.12 -16.89
N SER A 75 -5.61 5.31 -15.57
CA SER A 75 -6.56 6.11 -14.79
C SER A 75 -5.99 7.43 -14.27
N ASP A 76 -4.70 7.72 -14.49
CA ASP A 76 -4.05 8.93 -13.99
C ASP A 76 -3.74 9.95 -15.10
N PRO A 77 -4.62 10.95 -15.30
CA PRO A 77 -4.44 11.97 -16.34
C PRO A 77 -3.28 12.93 -16.04
N SER A 78 -2.73 12.95 -14.82
CA SER A 78 -1.66 13.89 -14.44
C SER A 78 -0.26 13.43 -14.85
N GLY A 79 -0.11 12.16 -15.20
CA GLY A 79 1.18 11.54 -15.51
C GLY A 79 2.14 11.47 -14.31
N LEU A 80 1.68 11.75 -13.07
CA LEU A 80 2.46 11.61 -11.84
C LEU A 80 1.68 10.79 -10.81
N VAL A 81 2.07 9.54 -10.64
CA VAL A 81 1.35 8.57 -9.79
C VAL A 81 1.87 8.60 -8.36
N PRO A 82 1.09 9.06 -7.36
CA PRO A 82 1.53 9.09 -5.98
C PRO A 82 1.42 7.69 -5.33
N ILE A 83 2.52 7.24 -4.74
CA ILE A 83 2.63 5.92 -4.11
C ILE A 83 3.26 6.00 -2.71
N ALA A 84 2.79 5.18 -1.78
CA ALA A 84 3.49 4.88 -0.53
C ALA A 84 4.29 3.59 -0.63
N LEU A 85 5.44 3.55 0.05
CA LEU A 85 6.05 2.29 0.46
C LEU A 85 6.06 2.21 1.97
N ASP A 86 5.53 1.11 2.48
CA ASP A 86 5.41 0.86 3.91
C ASP A 86 5.56 -0.63 4.23
N GLY A 87 6.05 -0.91 5.43
CA GLY A 87 6.33 -2.24 5.96
C GLY A 87 5.22 -2.74 6.89
N LYS A 88 4.85 -4.01 6.77
CA LYS A 88 4.02 -4.73 7.73
C LYS A 88 4.66 -6.04 8.15
N MET A 89 4.82 -6.21 9.47
CA MET A 89 5.23 -7.47 10.07
C MET A 89 4.05 -8.44 10.15
N LEU A 90 4.22 -9.66 9.62
CA LEU A 90 3.24 -10.73 9.74
C LEU A 90 3.41 -11.45 11.09
N ARG A 91 2.70 -10.99 12.12
CA ARG A 91 2.88 -11.51 13.49
C ARG A 91 2.57 -13.00 13.59
N GLY A 92 1.51 -13.46 12.91
CA GLY A 92 1.12 -14.87 12.90
C GLY A 92 2.14 -15.82 12.27
N ALA A 93 3.10 -15.30 11.49
CA ALA A 93 4.10 -16.11 10.82
C ALA A 93 5.30 -16.49 11.71
N LEU A 94 5.37 -16.00 12.96
CA LEU A 94 6.41 -16.33 13.93
C LEU A 94 6.53 -17.85 14.12
N ARG A 95 7.73 -18.40 13.84
CA ARG A 95 8.12 -19.73 14.32
C ARG A 95 8.91 -19.55 15.61
N ALA A 96 8.89 -20.53 16.51
CA ALA A 96 9.54 -20.49 17.82
C ALA A 96 11.06 -20.15 17.83
N LYS A 97 11.72 -20.11 16.66
CA LYS A 97 13.13 -19.71 16.49
C LYS A 97 13.40 -18.82 15.26
N ALA A 98 12.36 -18.29 14.58
CA ALA A 98 12.54 -17.49 13.36
C ALA A 98 11.94 -16.08 13.50
N THR A 99 12.56 -15.10 12.84
CA THR A 99 12.02 -13.74 12.71
C THR A 99 10.72 -13.76 11.91
N ALA A 100 9.72 -13.02 12.38
CA ALA A 100 8.46 -12.82 11.66
C ALA A 100 8.72 -12.28 10.25
N THR A 101 8.01 -12.79 9.25
CA THR A 101 8.12 -12.28 7.87
C THR A 101 7.71 -10.81 7.85
N HIS A 102 8.63 -9.93 7.47
CA HIS A 102 8.33 -8.52 7.21
C HIS A 102 8.11 -8.32 5.71
N LEU A 103 6.95 -7.78 5.32
CA LEU A 103 6.61 -7.45 3.95
C LEU A 103 6.59 -5.93 3.75
N VAL A 104 7.18 -5.43 2.67
CA VAL A 104 7.09 -4.04 2.23
C VAL A 104 6.18 -3.99 1.01
N SER A 105 5.17 -3.11 1.02
CA SER A 105 4.19 -2.97 -0.06
C SER A 105 4.33 -1.64 -0.79
N VAL A 106 4.08 -1.62 -2.10
CA VAL A 106 3.82 -0.38 -2.86
C VAL A 106 2.31 -0.17 -2.92
N PHE A 107 1.85 1.00 -2.51
CA PHE A 107 0.44 1.35 -2.48
C PHE A 107 0.16 2.63 -3.25
N ALA A 108 -0.70 2.58 -4.26
CA ALA A 108 -1.13 3.76 -5.01
C ALA A 108 -2.19 4.53 -4.22
N HIS A 109 -1.89 5.80 -3.92
CA HIS A 109 -2.72 6.62 -3.03
C HIS A 109 -4.15 6.80 -3.53
N ARG A 110 -4.32 7.27 -4.76
CA ARG A 110 -5.62 7.63 -5.33
C ARG A 110 -6.48 6.40 -5.64
N ALA A 111 -5.88 5.41 -6.29
CA ALA A 111 -6.57 4.17 -6.64
C ALA A 111 -6.79 3.26 -5.41
N ARG A 112 -6.05 3.51 -4.31
CA ARG A 112 -5.99 2.66 -3.12
C ARG A 112 -5.61 1.22 -3.48
N LEU A 113 -4.74 1.01 -4.47
CA LEU A 113 -4.36 -0.33 -4.94
C LEU A 113 -2.95 -0.69 -4.48
N VAL A 114 -2.74 -1.95 -4.10
CA VAL A 114 -1.40 -2.50 -3.90
C VAL A 114 -0.79 -2.87 -5.25
N LEU A 115 0.34 -2.28 -5.59
CA LEU A 115 1.02 -2.48 -6.88
C LEU A 115 2.13 -3.52 -6.83
N GLY A 116 2.59 -3.88 -5.63
CA GLY A 116 3.66 -4.83 -5.45
C GLY A 116 3.97 -5.02 -3.98
N GLN A 117 4.65 -6.12 -3.67
CA GLN A 117 5.09 -6.43 -2.32
C GLN A 117 6.34 -7.30 -2.36
N LEU A 118 7.27 -7.08 -1.45
CA LEU A 118 8.45 -7.91 -1.26
C LEU A 118 8.69 -8.22 0.21
N ALA A 119 9.22 -9.41 0.49
CA ALA A 119 9.67 -9.78 1.82
C ALA A 119 11.08 -9.22 2.09
N VAL A 120 11.28 -8.71 3.31
CA VAL A 120 12.60 -8.39 3.82
C VAL A 120 13.37 -9.70 4.04
N ALA A 121 14.56 -9.81 3.44
CA ALA A 121 15.41 -10.97 3.61
C ALA A 121 15.85 -11.13 5.09
N GLU A 122 16.03 -12.38 5.54
CA GLU A 122 16.26 -12.73 6.96
C GLU A 122 17.43 -11.99 7.64
N LYS A 123 18.46 -11.60 6.88
CA LYS A 123 19.64 -10.86 7.38
C LYS A 123 19.72 -9.43 6.82
N SER A 124 18.58 -8.87 6.41
CA SER A 124 18.46 -7.53 5.87
C SER A 124 17.51 -6.69 6.72
N ASN A 125 17.41 -5.41 6.40
CA ASN A 125 16.35 -4.53 6.89
C ASN A 125 15.47 -4.03 5.72
N GLU A 126 14.48 -3.22 6.03
CA GLU A 126 13.54 -2.69 5.03
C GLU A 126 14.18 -1.75 4.01
N ILE A 127 15.30 -1.07 4.33
CA ILE A 127 15.88 -0.06 3.44
C ILE A 127 16.37 -0.67 2.11
N PRO A 128 17.13 -1.80 2.09
CA PRO A 128 17.37 -2.55 0.86
C PRO A 128 16.09 -3.06 0.18
N CYS A 129 15.09 -3.52 0.95
CA CYS A 129 13.85 -4.06 0.41
C CYS A 129 13.04 -2.99 -0.35
N VAL A 130 12.86 -1.81 0.24
CA VAL A 130 12.25 -0.63 -0.40
C VAL A 130 12.95 -0.29 -1.72
N ARG A 131 14.30 -0.31 -1.73
CA ARG A 131 15.08 -0.03 -2.94
C ARG A 131 14.87 -1.10 -4.02
N ALA A 132 14.89 -2.38 -3.64
CA ALA A 132 14.61 -3.47 -4.57
C ALA A 132 13.17 -3.37 -5.14
N LEU A 133 12.19 -3.07 -4.28
CA LEU A 133 10.81 -2.92 -4.69
C LEU A 133 10.62 -1.75 -5.66
N LEU A 134 11.31 -0.63 -5.44
CA LEU A 134 11.32 0.52 -6.35
C LEU A 134 11.87 0.15 -7.74
N THR A 135 12.86 -0.74 -7.84
CA THR A 135 13.40 -1.17 -9.15
C THR A 135 12.45 -2.05 -9.95
N LEU A 136 11.39 -2.59 -9.33
CA LEU A 136 10.37 -3.36 -10.03
C LEU A 136 9.27 -2.48 -10.65
N LEU A 137 9.24 -1.19 -10.33
CA LEU A 137 8.26 -0.26 -10.89
C LEU A 137 8.60 0.07 -12.35
N PRO A 138 7.61 0.10 -13.26
CA PRO A 138 7.88 0.43 -14.65
C PRO A 138 8.35 1.88 -14.78
N GLY A 139 9.43 2.07 -15.55
CA GLY A 139 10.01 3.38 -15.83
C GLY A 139 9.22 4.22 -16.84
N SER A 140 8.17 3.67 -17.46
CA SER A 140 7.24 4.41 -18.32
C SER A 140 6.32 5.36 -17.54
N LEU A 141 6.21 5.19 -16.23
CA LEU A 141 5.44 6.04 -15.34
C LEU A 141 6.36 6.93 -14.51
N ARG A 142 5.89 8.13 -14.20
CA ARG A 142 6.55 8.99 -13.21
C ARG A 142 5.88 8.79 -11.87
N TRP A 143 6.67 8.43 -10.87
CA TRP A 143 6.18 8.17 -9.53
C TRP A 143 6.39 9.38 -8.63
N LEU A 144 5.45 9.63 -7.71
CA LEU A 144 5.72 10.41 -6.51
C LEU A 144 5.76 9.47 -5.31
N VAL A 145 6.98 9.18 -4.87
CA VAL A 145 7.27 8.22 -3.82
C VAL A 145 7.19 8.88 -2.44
N THR A 146 6.26 8.44 -1.60
CA THR A 146 6.20 8.78 -0.18
C THR A 146 6.70 7.62 0.66
N VAL A 147 7.61 7.90 1.59
CA VAL A 147 8.16 6.89 2.50
C VAL A 147 8.33 7.45 3.89
N ASP A 148 8.34 6.55 4.85
CA ASP A 148 8.64 6.86 6.23
C ASP A 148 10.07 7.36 6.44
N ALA A 149 10.26 8.06 7.57
CA ALA A 149 11.51 8.75 7.86
C ALA A 149 12.74 7.84 7.86
N MET A 150 12.58 6.55 8.19
CA MET A 150 13.67 5.57 8.14
C MET A 150 14.26 5.40 6.72
N HIS A 151 13.44 5.56 5.69
CA HIS A 151 13.82 5.40 4.28
C HIS A 151 14.33 6.68 3.62
N THR A 152 14.31 7.80 4.34
CA THR A 152 14.87 9.07 3.91
C THR A 152 16.39 8.99 3.85
N GLN A 153 16.89 8.40 2.77
CA GLN A 153 18.30 8.08 2.55
C GLN A 153 18.77 8.66 1.23
N VAL A 154 20.01 9.15 1.19
CA VAL A 154 20.65 9.70 -0.02
C VAL A 154 20.61 8.71 -1.18
N VAL A 155 20.87 7.43 -0.91
CA VAL A 155 20.85 6.36 -1.94
C VAL A 155 19.44 6.15 -2.49
N THR A 156 18.42 6.15 -1.63
CA THR A 156 17.01 6.02 -2.04
C THR A 156 16.58 7.22 -2.89
N ALA A 157 16.93 8.44 -2.47
CA ALA A 157 16.63 9.65 -3.23
C ALA A 157 17.28 9.65 -4.63
N LYS A 158 18.55 9.21 -4.72
CA LYS A 158 19.25 9.05 -6.00
C LYS A 158 18.62 7.97 -6.88
N LEU A 159 18.21 6.84 -6.31
CA LEU A 159 17.49 5.80 -7.05
C LEU A 159 16.22 6.37 -7.68
N ILE A 160 15.39 7.04 -6.88
CA ILE A 160 14.10 7.60 -7.32
C ILE A 160 14.32 8.66 -8.42
N CYS A 161 15.17 9.66 -8.18
CA CYS A 161 15.29 10.79 -9.09
C CYS A 161 16.22 10.52 -10.29
N ALA A 162 17.38 9.90 -10.06
CA ALA A 162 18.38 9.72 -11.11
C ALA A 162 18.08 8.51 -11.99
N THR A 163 17.60 7.41 -11.41
CA THR A 163 17.38 6.14 -12.12
C THR A 163 15.95 6.03 -12.61
N LEU A 164 14.97 6.16 -11.71
CA LEU A 164 13.55 6.01 -12.06
C LEU A 164 12.92 7.29 -12.67
N LYS A 165 13.70 8.36 -12.82
CA LYS A 165 13.24 9.68 -13.32
C LYS A 165 11.95 10.16 -12.65
N SER A 166 11.85 9.85 -11.35
CA SER A 166 10.67 10.03 -10.53
C SER A 166 10.95 10.99 -9.38
N HIS A 167 9.94 11.25 -8.57
CA HIS A 167 9.99 12.23 -7.49
C HIS A 167 9.73 11.58 -6.15
N TYR A 168 10.25 12.20 -5.10
CA TYR A 168 9.93 11.82 -3.73
C TYR A 168 9.32 12.98 -2.94
N LEU A 169 8.59 12.59 -1.90
CA LEU A 169 8.19 13.40 -0.74
C LEU A 169 8.51 12.58 0.52
N MET A 170 9.54 12.99 1.25
CA MET A 170 10.14 12.19 2.32
C MET A 170 10.03 12.91 3.66
N ILE A 171 9.56 12.20 4.69
CA ILE A 171 9.56 12.70 6.07
C ILE A 171 10.98 12.68 6.60
N VAL A 172 11.39 13.73 7.31
CA VAL A 172 12.71 13.81 7.93
C VAL A 172 12.53 13.87 9.45
N LYS A 173 13.21 12.97 10.17
CA LYS A 173 13.24 12.94 11.64
C LYS A 173 14.70 12.98 12.14
N SER A 174 14.88 12.81 13.44
CA SER A 174 16.19 12.82 14.12
C SER A 174 17.19 11.77 13.60
N ASN A 175 16.71 10.68 12.97
CA ASN A 175 17.56 9.68 12.31
C ASN A 175 18.41 10.26 11.16
N GLN A 176 18.08 11.46 10.68
CA GLN A 176 18.82 12.22 9.69
C GLN A 176 19.27 13.57 10.27
N ALA A 177 19.95 13.54 11.42
CA ALA A 177 20.24 14.69 12.28
C ALA A 177 20.74 15.96 11.56
N LYS A 178 21.67 15.82 10.60
CA LYS A 178 22.26 16.97 9.87
C LYS A 178 21.22 17.70 9.02
N ILE A 179 20.43 16.97 8.23
CA ILE A 179 19.38 17.59 7.40
C ILE A 179 18.21 18.02 8.28
N PHE A 180 17.88 17.27 9.33
CA PHE A 180 16.84 17.64 10.29
C PHE A 180 17.14 19.01 10.93
N ALA A 181 18.34 19.22 11.47
CA ALA A 181 18.74 20.51 12.04
C ALA A 181 18.61 21.67 11.03
N ARG A 182 18.95 21.43 9.75
CA ARG A 182 18.88 22.45 8.71
C ARG A 182 17.46 22.80 8.29
N ILE A 183 16.54 21.84 8.29
CA ILE A 183 15.14 22.09 7.90
C ILE A 183 14.30 22.61 9.07
N THR A 184 14.75 22.45 10.32
CA THR A 184 14.12 23.04 11.50
C THR A 184 14.61 24.45 11.82
N ALA A 185 15.80 24.83 11.34
CA ALA A 185 16.42 26.14 11.58
C ALA A 185 15.71 27.38 10.98
N PRO A 186 14.99 27.31 9.84
CA PRO A 186 14.30 28.47 9.30
C PRO A 186 13.33 29.12 10.31
N PRO A 187 13.06 30.43 10.22
CA PRO A 187 12.15 31.14 11.12
C PRO A 187 10.69 30.77 10.80
N TRP A 188 10.30 29.54 11.12
CA TRP A 188 8.98 29.01 10.76
C TRP A 188 7.81 29.78 11.38
N ALA A 189 8.03 30.60 12.41
CA ALA A 189 6.99 31.50 12.93
C ALA A 189 6.63 32.62 11.93
N GLU A 190 7.55 33.00 11.05
CA GLU A 190 7.36 34.07 10.05
C GLU A 190 6.88 33.53 8.70
N VAL A 191 6.99 32.22 8.47
CA VAL A 191 6.53 31.59 7.23
C VAL A 191 5.00 31.51 7.26
N PRO A 192 4.27 32.05 6.27
CA PRO A 192 2.81 31.97 6.27
C PRO A 192 2.33 30.53 6.11
N THR A 193 1.19 30.21 6.71
CA THR A 193 0.48 28.95 6.46
C THR A 193 -0.01 28.95 5.01
N ALA A 194 0.50 27.99 4.23
CA ALA A 194 0.23 27.89 2.80
C ALA A 194 -0.96 26.97 2.46
N ALA A 195 -1.35 26.09 3.39
CA ALA A 195 -2.56 25.28 3.30
C ALA A 195 -3.01 24.82 4.69
N THR A 196 -4.31 24.56 4.85
CA THR A 196 -4.90 23.94 6.04
C THR A 196 -5.81 22.77 5.66
N ASP A 197 -5.93 21.78 6.56
CA ASP A 197 -6.85 20.64 6.44
C ASP A 197 -7.41 20.29 7.82
N ASP A 198 -8.73 20.30 7.92
CA ASP A 198 -9.47 19.98 9.14
C ASP A 198 -10.21 18.66 8.96
N SER A 199 -10.21 17.85 10.01
CA SER A 199 -10.92 16.57 10.02
C SER A 199 -11.56 16.33 11.37
N ARG A 200 -12.77 15.78 11.35
CA ARG A 200 -13.51 15.37 12.55
C ARG A 200 -14.01 13.94 12.37
N GLY A 201 -13.68 13.06 13.30
CA GLY A 201 -14.07 11.65 13.24
C GLY A 201 -13.57 10.87 14.44
N HIS A 202 -14.26 9.76 14.75
CA HIS A 202 -13.88 8.83 15.84
C HIS A 202 -13.60 9.53 17.20
N GLY A 203 -14.39 10.55 17.54
CA GLY A 203 -14.22 11.30 18.80
C GLY A 203 -13.00 12.22 18.84
N ARG A 204 -12.45 12.58 17.68
CA ARG A 204 -11.28 13.46 17.55
C ARG A 204 -11.53 14.56 16.52
N VAL A 205 -10.97 15.74 16.78
CA VAL A 205 -10.81 16.82 15.82
C VAL A 205 -9.31 16.97 15.56
N GLU A 206 -8.92 16.96 14.29
CA GLU A 206 -7.53 17.16 13.90
C GLU A 206 -7.43 18.29 12.86
N THR A 207 -6.63 19.29 13.17
CA THR A 207 -6.31 20.43 12.30
C THR A 207 -4.85 20.31 11.87
N ARG A 208 -4.60 20.56 10.59
CA ARG A 208 -3.27 20.52 9.99
C ARG A 208 -2.97 21.85 9.33
N ALA A 209 -1.84 22.44 9.66
CA ALA A 209 -1.32 23.63 8.99
C ALA A 209 -0.01 23.28 8.29
N LEU A 210 0.09 23.57 6.99
CA LEU A 210 1.29 23.35 6.21
C LEU A 210 1.96 24.69 5.91
N GLN A 211 3.24 24.77 6.27
CA GLN A 211 4.15 25.83 5.88
C GLN A 211 5.19 25.25 4.93
N ILE A 212 5.63 26.04 3.96
CA ILE A 212 6.55 25.59 2.92
C ILE A 212 7.52 26.69 2.52
N ILE A 213 8.77 26.29 2.27
CA ILE A 213 9.81 27.16 1.75
C ILE A 213 10.58 26.45 0.64
N THR A 214 11.18 27.21 -0.27
CA THR A 214 12.11 26.67 -1.26
C THR A 214 13.38 26.19 -0.57
N ALA A 215 13.85 25.00 -0.92
CA ALA A 215 15.11 24.48 -0.42
C ALA A 215 16.28 25.25 -1.05
N ALA A 216 17.08 25.92 -0.22
CA ALA A 216 18.29 26.61 -0.69
C ALA A 216 19.29 25.62 -1.30
N ARG A 217 20.12 26.10 -2.23
CA ARG A 217 21.29 25.34 -2.71
C ARG A 217 22.15 24.95 -1.50
N GLY A 218 22.51 23.67 -1.40
CA GLY A 218 23.36 23.19 -0.31
C GLY A 218 22.63 22.72 0.96
N ILE A 219 21.30 22.56 0.94
CA ILE A 219 20.55 21.97 2.07
C ILE A 219 21.10 20.60 2.52
N GLY A 220 21.83 19.90 1.64
CA GLY A 220 22.61 18.72 1.97
C GLY A 220 21.86 17.41 1.74
N PHE A 221 20.75 17.45 1.00
CA PHE A 221 20.02 16.27 0.57
C PHE A 221 19.78 16.31 -0.95
N PRO A 222 20.03 15.22 -1.70
CA PRO A 222 19.96 15.24 -3.17
C PRO A 222 18.58 15.60 -3.69
N TYR A 223 18.51 16.47 -4.70
CA TYR A 223 17.28 16.84 -5.43
C TYR A 223 16.20 17.55 -4.62
N ALA A 224 16.40 17.83 -3.32
CA ALA A 224 15.42 18.54 -2.52
C ALA A 224 15.22 19.96 -3.06
N LYS A 225 13.97 20.30 -3.42
CA LYS A 225 13.56 21.61 -3.95
C LYS A 225 12.64 22.36 -3.00
N GLN A 226 11.93 21.65 -2.11
CA GLN A 226 11.03 22.25 -1.12
C GLN A 226 11.25 21.62 0.25
N ILE A 227 11.14 22.45 1.29
CA ILE A 227 11.13 22.06 2.70
C ILE A 227 9.75 22.36 3.25
N ILE A 228 9.16 21.39 3.92
CA ILE A 228 7.78 21.43 4.38
C ILE A 228 7.75 21.22 5.89
N ARG A 229 6.96 22.03 6.58
CA ARG A 229 6.60 21.85 7.99
C ARG A 229 5.09 21.68 8.07
N ILE A 230 4.64 20.59 8.70
CA ILE A 230 3.23 20.34 8.97
C ILE A 230 3.04 20.30 10.47
N THR A 231 2.28 21.26 10.99
CA THR A 231 1.83 21.25 12.38
C THR A 231 0.47 20.57 12.44
N ARG A 232 0.31 19.62 13.37
CA ARG A 232 -0.89 18.80 13.56
C ARG A 232 -1.38 19.01 14.96
N GLU A 233 -2.54 19.61 15.09
CA GLU A 233 -3.21 19.79 16.36
C GLU A 233 -4.33 18.76 16.44
N ARG A 234 -4.33 17.98 17.50
CA ARG A 234 -5.33 16.94 17.76
C ARG A 234 -6.01 17.23 19.08
N LEU A 235 -7.34 17.26 19.04
CA LEU A 235 -8.23 17.39 20.18
C LEU A 235 -9.07 16.11 20.32
N ILE A 236 -9.03 15.48 21.49
CA ILE A 236 -9.93 14.37 21.84
C ILE A 236 -11.20 14.97 22.43
N THR A 237 -12.33 14.81 21.76
CA THR A 237 -13.57 15.51 22.14
C THR A 237 -14.16 15.03 23.46
N ALA A 238 -13.88 13.79 23.87
CA ALA A 238 -14.40 13.22 25.11
C ALA A 238 -13.66 13.68 26.37
N THR A 239 -12.37 14.02 26.24
CA THR A 239 -11.49 14.35 27.38
C THR A 239 -10.93 15.77 27.32
N ASP A 240 -11.23 16.51 26.24
CA ASP A 240 -10.65 17.81 25.88
C ASP A 240 -9.10 17.82 25.81
N GLN A 241 -8.48 16.64 25.71
CA GLN A 241 -7.03 16.53 25.65
C GLN A 241 -6.50 17.00 24.29
N ARG A 242 -5.55 17.94 24.33
CA ARG A 242 -4.88 18.50 23.16
C ARG A 242 -3.46 17.96 23.03
N SER A 243 -3.05 17.69 21.80
CA SER A 243 -1.66 17.35 21.47
C SER A 243 -1.25 18.02 20.18
N VAL A 244 0.00 18.51 20.13
CA VAL A 244 0.59 19.11 18.93
C VAL A 244 1.74 18.24 18.47
N GLU A 245 1.76 17.90 17.19
CA GLU A 245 2.85 17.20 16.53
C GLU A 245 3.36 18.04 15.35
N VAL A 246 4.68 18.19 15.24
CA VAL A 246 5.30 18.88 14.10
C VAL A 246 6.08 17.86 13.27
N VAL A 247 5.73 17.77 11.99
CA VAL A 247 6.37 16.88 11.02
C VAL A 247 7.11 17.71 9.99
N TYR A 248 8.36 17.36 9.72
CA TYR A 248 9.15 17.97 8.67
C TYR A 248 9.30 17.00 7.49
N ALA A 249 9.26 17.54 6.27
CA ALA A 249 9.43 16.78 5.05
C ALA A 249 10.22 17.57 4.00
N ILE A 250 10.78 16.84 3.04
CA ILE A 250 11.43 17.40 1.86
C ILE A 250 10.82 16.84 0.59
N CYS A 251 10.66 17.67 -0.43
CA CYS A 251 10.12 17.28 -1.73
C CYS A 251 11.12 17.58 -2.84
N SER A 252 11.23 16.65 -3.80
CA SER A 252 12.05 16.81 -5.00
C SER A 252 11.37 17.59 -6.13
N LEU A 253 10.05 17.76 -6.05
CA LEU A 253 9.30 18.60 -6.98
C LEU A 253 9.40 20.07 -6.54
N PRO A 254 9.49 21.00 -7.48
CA PRO A 254 9.40 22.42 -7.19
C PRO A 254 7.94 22.85 -6.96
N PHE A 255 7.74 24.07 -6.48
CA PHE A 255 6.43 24.59 -6.06
C PHE A 255 5.37 24.52 -7.18
N GLU A 256 5.76 24.81 -8.41
CA GLU A 256 4.86 24.79 -9.57
C GLU A 256 4.23 23.41 -9.84
N HIS A 257 4.91 22.33 -9.46
CA HIS A 257 4.47 20.95 -9.67
C HIS A 257 3.98 20.26 -8.39
N ALA A 258 4.28 20.83 -7.22
CA ALA A 258 3.90 20.30 -5.92
C ALA A 258 3.43 21.45 -5.03
N ARG A 259 2.21 21.90 -5.30
CA ARG A 259 1.54 22.97 -4.54
C ARG A 259 1.23 22.50 -3.10
N PRO A 260 1.11 23.44 -2.14
CA PRO A 260 0.81 23.14 -0.73
C PRO A 260 -0.34 22.15 -0.52
N THR A 261 -1.46 22.35 -1.20
CA THR A 261 -2.66 21.49 -1.09
C THR A 261 -2.41 20.06 -1.62
N ALA A 262 -1.64 19.92 -2.70
CA ALA A 262 -1.25 18.61 -3.23
C ALA A 262 -0.31 17.87 -2.26
N ILE A 263 0.68 18.56 -1.70
CA ILE A 263 1.59 17.98 -0.69
C ILE A 263 0.81 17.51 0.54
N MET A 264 -0.13 18.33 1.03
CA MET A 264 -0.98 17.98 2.17
C MET A 264 -1.82 16.72 1.87
N ALA A 265 -2.41 16.64 0.67
CA ALA A 265 -3.15 15.46 0.23
C ALA A 265 -2.27 14.20 0.17
N TRP A 266 -1.08 14.28 -0.45
CA TRP A 266 -0.15 13.14 -0.54
C TRP A 266 0.34 12.69 0.83
N MET A 267 0.66 13.62 1.74
CA MET A 267 1.05 13.31 3.11
C MET A 267 -0.05 12.61 3.90
N ARG A 268 -1.31 13.03 3.71
CA ARG A 268 -2.46 12.39 4.35
C ARG A 268 -2.69 10.98 3.79
N GLN A 269 -2.60 10.83 2.47
CA GLN A 269 -2.76 9.54 1.80
C GLN A 269 -1.66 8.55 2.17
N HIS A 270 -0.42 9.02 2.34
CA HIS A 270 0.70 8.20 2.81
C HIS A 270 0.35 7.48 4.11
N TRP A 271 -0.24 8.17 5.07
CA TRP A 271 -0.66 7.57 6.35
C TRP A 271 -1.95 6.76 6.25
N GLY A 272 -2.73 7.01 5.20
CA GLY A 272 -3.90 6.21 4.87
C GLY A 272 -3.56 4.75 4.56
N ILE A 273 -2.30 4.39 4.25
CA ILE A 273 -1.89 3.00 3.98
C ILE A 273 -2.15 2.07 5.17
N GLU A 274 -1.87 2.52 6.39
CA GLU A 274 -2.05 1.71 7.61
C GLU A 274 -3.53 1.34 7.77
N ASN A 275 -4.43 2.32 7.60
CA ASN A 275 -5.87 2.09 7.70
C ASN A 275 -6.45 1.38 6.47
N SER A 276 -5.97 1.73 5.28
CA SER A 276 -6.55 1.26 3.99
C SER A 276 -5.96 -0.07 3.53
N LEU A 277 -4.90 -0.57 4.16
CA LEU A 277 -4.30 -1.85 3.77
C LEU A 277 -4.04 -2.71 5.00
N HIS A 278 -3.19 -2.26 5.91
CA HIS A 278 -2.71 -3.10 7.01
C HIS A 278 -3.84 -3.49 7.96
N TRP A 279 -4.65 -2.51 8.39
CA TRP A 279 -5.82 -2.76 9.23
C TRP A 279 -6.86 -3.65 8.55
N ILE A 280 -7.10 -3.48 7.24
CA ILE A 280 -8.04 -4.33 6.49
C ILE A 280 -7.53 -5.77 6.47
N ARG A 281 -6.23 -5.98 6.21
CA ARG A 281 -5.60 -7.31 6.24
C ARG A 281 -5.77 -7.99 7.58
N ASP A 282 -5.61 -7.25 8.68
CA ASP A 282 -5.74 -7.80 10.03
C ASP A 282 -7.19 -8.06 10.41
N VAL A 283 -8.07 -7.08 10.27
CA VAL A 283 -9.44 -7.18 10.80
C VAL A 283 -10.35 -7.99 9.88
N THR A 284 -10.21 -7.86 8.57
CA THR A 284 -11.06 -8.60 7.61
C THR A 284 -10.55 -10.02 7.40
N PHE A 285 -9.24 -10.17 7.20
CA PHE A 285 -8.64 -11.44 6.79
C PHE A 285 -7.87 -12.17 7.90
N ASP A 286 -7.90 -11.65 9.14
CA ASP A 286 -7.29 -12.24 10.34
C ASP A 286 -5.82 -12.62 10.14
N GLU A 287 -5.10 -11.75 9.43
CA GLU A 287 -3.75 -12.06 8.95
C GLU A 287 -2.77 -12.29 10.11
N ASP A 288 -2.88 -11.51 11.19
CA ASP A 288 -2.03 -11.64 12.37
C ASP A 288 -2.21 -12.96 13.13
N ARG A 289 -3.34 -13.67 12.94
CA ARG A 289 -3.57 -15.01 13.54
C ARG A 289 -3.26 -16.17 12.61
N GLN A 290 -2.87 -15.89 11.37
CA GLN A 290 -2.66 -16.93 10.36
C GLN A 290 -1.39 -17.76 10.61
N ARG A 291 -1.53 -19.09 10.57
CA ARG A 291 -0.46 -20.08 10.84
C ARG A 291 0.05 -20.83 9.59
N ALA A 292 0.00 -20.21 8.42
CA ALA A 292 0.44 -20.82 7.17
C ALA A 292 1.98 -20.82 7.03
N HIS A 293 2.65 -21.58 7.90
CA HIS A 293 4.11 -21.57 8.02
C HIS A 293 4.85 -22.43 6.98
N THR A 294 4.15 -23.25 6.17
CA THR A 294 4.81 -24.17 5.23
C THR A 294 5.25 -23.47 3.96
N GLY A 295 6.53 -23.63 3.58
CA GLY A 295 7.11 -23.05 2.36
C GLY A 295 6.82 -21.55 2.25
N ASN A 296 6.30 -21.15 1.10
CA ASN A 296 5.98 -19.76 0.77
C ASN A 296 4.58 -19.30 1.19
N GLY A 297 3.86 -20.11 1.98
CA GLY A 297 2.43 -19.94 2.24
C GLY A 297 2.03 -18.57 2.80
N ALA A 298 2.79 -18.04 3.75
CA ALA A 298 2.51 -16.72 4.35
C ALA A 298 2.56 -15.59 3.32
N GLN A 299 3.58 -15.58 2.45
CA GLN A 299 3.75 -14.54 1.42
C GLN A 299 2.69 -14.67 0.33
N VAL A 300 2.40 -15.90 -0.12
CA VAL A 300 1.38 -16.15 -1.14
C VAL A 300 -0.01 -15.75 -0.65
N LEU A 301 -0.37 -16.04 0.61
CA LEU A 301 -1.65 -15.64 1.18
C LEU A 301 -1.74 -14.11 1.36
N ALA A 302 -0.64 -13.43 1.70
CA ALA A 302 -0.58 -11.97 1.69
C ALA A 302 -0.86 -11.40 0.29
N THR A 303 -0.26 -11.98 -0.76
CA THR A 303 -0.53 -11.57 -2.15
C THR A 303 -1.99 -11.81 -2.56
N LEU A 304 -2.59 -12.93 -2.15
CA LEU A 304 -3.99 -13.23 -2.41
C LEU A 304 -4.93 -12.23 -1.73
N ARG A 305 -4.63 -11.81 -0.50
CA ARG A 305 -5.39 -10.75 0.21
C ARG A 305 -5.29 -9.42 -0.51
N ASN A 306 -4.08 -8.99 -0.85
CA ASN A 306 -3.85 -7.76 -1.60
C ASN A 306 -4.63 -7.78 -2.93
N THR A 307 -4.62 -8.92 -3.63
CA THR A 307 -5.37 -9.12 -4.88
C THR A 307 -6.88 -8.98 -4.64
N ALA A 308 -7.43 -9.65 -3.63
CA ALA A 308 -8.85 -9.54 -3.29
C ALA A 308 -9.27 -8.11 -2.93
N ILE A 309 -8.47 -7.41 -2.11
CA ILE A 309 -8.70 -6.00 -1.76
C ILE A 309 -8.73 -5.13 -3.02
N ASN A 310 -7.74 -5.30 -3.90
CA ASN A 310 -7.66 -4.54 -5.14
C ASN A 310 -8.86 -4.80 -6.06
N LEU A 311 -9.27 -6.07 -6.24
CA LEU A 311 -10.43 -6.41 -7.06
C LEU A 311 -11.71 -5.78 -6.53
N HIS A 312 -11.92 -5.81 -5.21
CA HIS A 312 -13.07 -5.12 -4.58
C HIS A 312 -13.05 -3.62 -4.84
N ARG A 313 -11.88 -2.98 -4.74
CA ARG A 313 -11.73 -1.53 -4.99
C ARG A 313 -11.96 -1.15 -6.44
N LEU A 314 -11.45 -1.95 -7.38
CA LEU A 314 -11.72 -1.75 -8.81
C LEU A 314 -13.21 -1.89 -9.13
N ASN A 315 -13.95 -2.66 -8.32
CA ASN A 315 -15.40 -2.81 -8.41
C ASN A 315 -16.18 -1.85 -7.49
N GLY A 316 -15.56 -0.73 -7.09
CA GLY A 316 -16.22 0.37 -6.39
C GLY A 316 -16.44 0.16 -4.88
N ALA A 317 -15.86 -0.88 -4.27
CA ALA A 317 -16.05 -1.12 -2.85
C ALA A 317 -15.17 -0.22 -1.97
N ASP A 318 -15.81 0.53 -1.07
CA ASP A 318 -15.15 1.25 0.04
C ASP A 318 -15.01 0.38 1.30
N ASN A 319 -16.02 -0.43 1.60
CA ASN A 319 -16.04 -1.34 2.74
C ASN A 319 -15.68 -2.77 2.29
N ILE A 320 -14.43 -3.17 2.49
CA ILE A 320 -13.93 -4.48 2.06
C ILE A 320 -14.60 -5.63 2.83
N ALA A 321 -14.91 -5.46 4.12
CA ALA A 321 -15.57 -6.51 4.90
C ALA A 321 -17.01 -6.76 4.44
N GLU A 322 -17.72 -5.71 4.02
CA GLU A 322 -19.03 -5.83 3.37
C GLU A 322 -18.93 -6.44 1.98
N ALA A 323 -17.99 -6.00 1.14
CA ALA A 323 -17.76 -6.57 -0.18
C ALA A 323 -17.45 -8.08 -0.12
N CYS A 324 -16.67 -8.51 0.89
CA CYS A 324 -16.44 -9.93 1.16
C CYS A 324 -17.73 -10.71 1.46
N ARG A 325 -18.61 -10.15 2.29
CA ARG A 325 -19.90 -10.77 2.62
C ARG A 325 -20.82 -10.86 1.40
N ILE A 326 -20.93 -9.79 0.62
CA ILE A 326 -21.70 -9.78 -0.62
C ILE A 326 -21.17 -10.85 -1.57
N THR A 327 -19.85 -10.92 -1.75
CA THR A 327 -19.21 -11.91 -2.62
C THR A 327 -19.46 -13.34 -2.16
N ALA A 328 -19.43 -13.60 -0.85
CA ALA A 328 -19.74 -14.91 -0.29
C ALA A 328 -21.20 -15.35 -0.55
N LEU A 329 -22.14 -14.40 -0.55
CA LEU A 329 -23.58 -14.65 -0.66
C LEU A 329 -24.13 -14.56 -2.09
N THR A 330 -23.34 -14.08 -3.06
CA THR A 330 -23.78 -13.98 -4.45
C THR A 330 -23.79 -15.35 -5.11
N ALA A 331 -24.88 -15.69 -5.81
CA ALA A 331 -25.08 -17.01 -6.42
C ALA A 331 -23.96 -17.44 -7.38
N ASN A 332 -23.48 -16.53 -8.24
CA ASN A 332 -22.37 -16.78 -9.16
C ASN A 332 -20.97 -16.62 -8.51
N ARG A 333 -20.91 -16.42 -7.19
CA ARG A 333 -19.69 -16.14 -6.42
C ARG A 333 -18.83 -14.98 -6.96
N ARG A 334 -19.48 -14.03 -7.64
CA ARG A 334 -18.86 -12.86 -8.27
C ARG A 334 -17.70 -13.19 -9.20
N LEU A 335 -17.90 -14.12 -10.14
CA LEU A 335 -16.94 -14.40 -11.21
C LEU A 335 -16.53 -13.14 -12.00
N ASP A 336 -17.40 -12.14 -12.07
CA ASP A 336 -17.16 -10.81 -12.64
C ASP A 336 -15.96 -10.08 -12.01
N LEU A 337 -15.61 -10.38 -10.75
CA LEU A 337 -14.42 -9.79 -10.10
C LEU A 337 -13.12 -10.12 -10.82
N LEU A 338 -13.05 -11.23 -11.55
CA LEU A 338 -11.84 -11.60 -12.31
C LEU A 338 -11.67 -10.81 -13.61
N ASN A 339 -12.69 -10.04 -14.00
CA ASN A 339 -12.66 -9.21 -15.20
C ASN A 339 -13.19 -7.80 -14.87
N PRO A 340 -12.51 -7.03 -13.99
CA PRO A 340 -12.93 -5.67 -13.71
C PRO A 340 -12.89 -4.88 -15.01
N GLN A 341 -13.98 -4.17 -15.32
CA GLN A 341 -14.02 -3.32 -16.50
C GLN A 341 -12.92 -2.26 -16.35
N PHE A 342 -12.06 -2.12 -17.35
CA PHE A 342 -11.23 -0.92 -17.45
C PHE A 342 -12.18 0.27 -17.43
N PRO A 343 -11.87 1.36 -16.70
CA PRO A 343 -12.65 2.57 -16.83
C PRO A 343 -12.65 2.92 -18.32
N SER A 344 -13.81 2.75 -18.96
CA SER A 344 -14.02 3.21 -20.32
C SER A 344 -13.61 4.66 -20.30
N SER A 345 -12.64 5.02 -21.13
CA SER A 345 -12.36 6.42 -21.41
C SER A 345 -13.70 7.05 -21.74
N GLN A 346 -14.25 7.83 -20.82
CA GLN A 346 -15.34 8.72 -21.18
C GLN A 346 -14.70 9.70 -22.14
N ALA A 347 -14.82 9.36 -23.42
CA ALA A 347 -14.54 10.23 -24.54
C ALA A 347 -15.63 11.30 -24.52
N CYS A 348 -15.30 12.46 -23.96
CA CYS A 348 -15.46 13.81 -24.52
C CYS A 348 -15.26 14.84 -23.42
#